data_AF-A0A4Z1EHF3-F1
#
_entry.id   AF-A0A4Z1EHF3-F1
#
_cell.length_a   1.000
_cell.length_b   1.000
_cell.length_c   1.000
_cell.angle_alpha   90.00
_cell.angle_beta   90.00
_cell.angle_gamma   90.00
#
_symmetry.space_group_name_H-M   'P 1'
#
loop_
_entity.id
_entity.type
_entity.pdbx_description
1 polymer ?
#
loop_
_entity_poly.entity_id
_entity_poly.type
_entity_poly.pdbx_seq_one_letter_code
_entity_poly.pdbx_strand_id
1 'polypeptide(L)'
;MYDMGSVTRNGIRHAQSLEQRKELIQRWAEVDGAEVAVTGGTPNVLTNESTPIDREFYDYYRTSRGEFTPPTITPNLTTHPTVASQTKFLNFYPFNDIETISPRPMLFISGDQAHSREFSEDAYSRAGSPKELVWIPGAGHVDFYDRVELISFAKLTQFFQQNLAAN
;
A
#
# COMPACT_ATOMS: atom_id res chain seq x y z
N MET A 1 2.04 -4.13 -3.70
CA MET A 1 2.52 -3.54 -2.42
C MET A 1 2.37 -2.03 -2.48
N TYR A 2 2.46 -1.30 -1.37
CA TYR A 2 2.53 0.18 -1.38
C TYR A 2 3.88 0.67 -0.89
N ASP A 3 4.54 1.56 -1.64
CA ASP A 3 5.49 2.51 -1.06
C ASP A 3 4.71 3.74 -0.60
N MET A 4 4.35 3.77 0.68
CA MET A 4 3.59 4.86 1.27
C MET A 4 4.32 6.21 1.18
N GLY A 5 5.65 6.19 1.15
CA GLY A 5 6.42 7.41 0.95
C GLY A 5 6.29 7.92 -0.47
N SER A 6 6.52 7.05 -1.46
CA SER A 6 6.40 7.42 -2.87
C SER A 6 4.98 7.85 -3.24
N VAL A 7 3.94 7.14 -2.80
CA VAL A 7 2.55 7.56 -3.08
C VAL A 7 2.19 8.87 -2.40
N THR A 8 2.65 9.13 -1.17
CA THR A 8 2.40 10.42 -0.49
C THR A 8 3.15 11.55 -1.16
N ARG A 9 4.30 11.26 -1.77
CA ARG A 9 5.14 12.21 -2.47
C ARG A 9 4.64 12.51 -3.88
N ASN A 10 4.27 11.49 -4.64
CA ASN A 10 4.09 11.55 -6.08
C ASN A 10 2.66 11.18 -6.51
N GLY A 11 1.84 10.61 -5.63
CA GLY A 11 0.59 9.97 -6.01
C GLY A 11 0.80 8.70 -6.83
N ILE A 12 -0.29 7.96 -7.08
CA ILE A 12 -0.27 6.81 -8.00
C ILE A 12 0.06 7.30 -9.40
N ARG A 13 0.97 6.61 -10.10
CA ARG A 13 1.47 6.98 -11.44
C ARG A 13 1.98 8.42 -11.53
N HIS A 14 2.55 8.93 -10.44
CA HIS A 14 3.13 10.27 -10.36
C HIS A 14 2.13 11.42 -10.63
N ALA A 15 0.84 11.20 -10.32
CA ALA A 15 -0.23 12.17 -10.57
C ALA A 15 -0.23 13.40 -9.66
N GLN A 16 0.53 13.40 -8.56
CA GLN A 16 0.57 14.50 -7.60
C GLN A 16 1.66 15.52 -7.95
N SER A 17 1.27 16.79 -8.01
CA SER A 17 2.18 17.92 -8.21
C SER A 17 2.98 18.28 -6.95
N LEU A 18 4.05 19.06 -7.13
CA LEU A 18 4.82 19.60 -6.00
C LEU A 18 3.98 20.51 -5.09
N GLU A 19 3.08 21.32 -5.67
CA GLU A 19 2.24 22.22 -4.87
C GLU A 19 1.26 21.42 -4.01
N GLN A 20 0.58 20.42 -4.58
CA GLN A 20 -0.25 19.49 -3.80
C GLN A 20 0.54 18.77 -2.72
N ARG A 21 1.79 18.36 -2.99
CA ARG A 21 2.66 17.76 -1.96
C ARG A 21 2.92 18.73 -0.81
N LYS A 22 3.22 20.01 -1.09
CA LYS A 22 3.51 21.01 -0.05
C LYS A 22 2.32 21.24 0.88
N GLU A 23 1.10 21.16 0.35
CA GLU A 23 -0.14 21.28 1.14
C GLU A 23 -0.30 20.18 2.19
N LEU A 24 0.35 19.02 2.01
CA LEU A 24 0.33 17.91 2.99
C LEU A 24 1.17 18.19 4.24
N ILE A 25 1.99 19.24 4.27
CA ILE A 25 2.86 19.60 5.39
C ILE A 25 2.08 20.48 6.38
N GLN A 26 1.04 19.92 7.00
CA GLN A 26 0.27 20.59 8.05
C GLN A 26 0.54 19.93 9.40
N ARG A 27 1.44 20.53 10.18
CA ARG A 27 1.82 20.02 11.51
C ARG A 27 1.27 20.83 12.68
N TRP A 28 1.03 22.13 12.47
CA TRP A 28 0.81 23.06 13.59
C TRP A 28 -0.65 23.21 14.01
N ALA A 29 -1.61 23.02 13.10
CA ALA A 29 -3.03 23.23 13.42
C ALA A 29 -3.51 22.41 14.64
N GLU A 30 -3.20 21.11 14.70
CA GLU A 30 -3.57 20.25 15.84
C GLU A 30 -2.81 20.63 17.13
N VAL A 31 -1.56 21.11 17.01
CA VAL A 31 -0.77 21.60 18.16
C VAL A 31 -1.39 22.87 18.75
N ASP A 32 -1.92 23.73 17.88
CA ASP A 32 -2.57 24.99 18.24
C ASP A 32 -4.03 24.80 18.71
N GLY A 33 -4.48 23.55 18.88
CA GLY A 33 -5.78 23.19 19.45
C GLY A 33 -6.89 22.92 18.44
N ALA A 34 -6.60 22.81 17.15
CA ALA A 34 -7.58 22.32 16.17
C ALA A 34 -7.92 20.85 16.43
N GLU A 35 -9.10 20.43 15.98
CA GLU A 35 -9.49 19.01 15.99
C GLU A 35 -8.57 18.17 15.11
N VAL A 36 -8.40 16.89 15.48
CA VAL A 36 -7.61 15.95 14.68
C VAL A 36 -8.26 15.79 13.31
N ALA A 37 -7.51 16.14 12.27
CA ALA A 37 -7.97 16.00 10.90
C ALA A 37 -7.56 14.63 10.36
N VAL A 38 -8.42 14.02 9.55
CA VAL A 38 -8.12 12.79 8.82
C VAL A 38 -8.01 13.06 7.33
N THR A 39 -7.15 12.30 6.66
CA THR A 39 -7.09 12.29 5.20
C THR A 39 -8.30 11.55 4.64
N GLY A 40 -8.47 11.59 3.31
CA GLY A 40 -9.29 10.60 2.64
C GLY A 40 -8.72 9.20 2.85
N GLY A 41 -9.60 8.20 2.85
CA GLY A 41 -9.25 6.78 2.76
C GLY A 41 -10.24 6.09 1.83
N THR A 42 -10.66 4.87 2.17
CA THR A 42 -11.72 4.21 1.41
C THR A 42 -13.01 5.02 1.49
N PRO A 43 -13.67 5.32 0.35
CA PRO A 43 -14.95 6.02 0.37
C PRO A 43 -15.99 5.27 1.19
N ASN A 44 -16.90 6.00 1.83
CA ASN A 44 -18.00 5.41 2.60
C ASN A 44 -19.19 5.04 1.72
N VAL A 45 -19.30 5.63 0.53
CA VAL A 45 -20.36 5.38 -0.46
C VAL A 45 -19.73 5.47 -1.85
N LEU A 46 -20.15 4.60 -2.76
CA LEU A 46 -19.77 4.68 -4.17
C LEU A 46 -20.72 5.60 -4.93
N THR A 47 -20.17 6.45 -5.80
CA THR A 47 -20.91 7.30 -6.72
C THR A 47 -20.56 6.95 -8.16
N ASN A 48 -21.16 7.64 -9.13
CA ASN A 48 -20.77 7.52 -10.54
C ASN A 48 -19.35 8.05 -10.80
N GLU A 49 -18.83 8.89 -9.91
CA GLU A 49 -17.48 9.48 -10.01
C GLU A 49 -16.40 8.60 -9.37
N SER A 50 -16.79 7.60 -8.56
CA SER A 50 -15.84 6.70 -7.91
C SER A 50 -14.98 5.96 -8.93
N THR A 51 -13.67 6.07 -8.73
CA THR A 51 -12.63 5.47 -9.56
C THR A 51 -12.59 3.94 -9.40
N PRO A 52 -11.87 3.21 -10.27
CA PRO A 52 -11.63 1.78 -10.05
C PRO A 52 -10.94 1.48 -8.71
N ILE A 53 -10.02 2.34 -8.26
CA ILE A 53 -9.33 2.19 -6.97
C ILE A 53 -10.32 2.36 -5.81
N ASP A 54 -11.19 3.37 -5.89
CA ASP A 54 -12.26 3.59 -4.91
C ASP A 54 -13.16 2.36 -4.76
N ARG A 55 -13.59 1.79 -5.89
CA ARG A 55 -14.45 0.61 -5.94
C ARG A 55 -13.75 -0.63 -5.40
N GLU A 56 -12.48 -0.82 -5.75
CA GLU A 56 -11.66 -1.93 -5.27
C GLU A 56 -11.51 -1.89 -3.74
N PHE A 57 -11.14 -0.74 -3.17
CA PHE A 57 -11.01 -0.62 -1.73
C PHE A 57 -12.36 -0.67 -1.00
N TYR A 58 -13.42 -0.11 -1.60
CA TYR A 58 -14.77 -0.20 -1.04
C TYR A 58 -15.22 -1.66 -0.94
N ASP A 59 -15.03 -2.45 -2.01
CA ASP A 59 -15.39 -3.87 -2.05
C ASP A 59 -14.79 -4.65 -0.88
N TYR A 60 -13.55 -4.33 -0.49
CA TYR A 60 -12.92 -4.94 0.68
C TYR A 60 -13.39 -4.33 2.02
N TYR A 61 -13.19 -3.03 2.23
CA TYR A 61 -13.34 -2.41 3.55
C TYR A 61 -14.76 -2.00 3.94
N ARG A 62 -15.72 -2.00 2.99
CA ARG A 62 -17.11 -1.55 3.21
C ARG A 62 -18.15 -2.65 2.93
N THR A 63 -17.69 -3.90 2.81
CA THR A 63 -18.57 -5.06 2.66
C THR A 63 -18.16 -6.15 3.65
N SER A 64 -18.93 -7.23 3.71
CA SER A 64 -18.62 -8.40 4.54
C SER A 64 -17.27 -9.06 4.23
N ARG A 65 -16.59 -8.65 3.15
CA ARG A 65 -15.27 -9.14 2.77
C ARG A 65 -14.17 -8.76 3.77
N GLY A 66 -14.21 -7.54 4.31
CA GLY A 66 -13.17 -7.01 5.20
C GLY A 66 -13.62 -5.89 6.13
N GLU A 67 -14.92 -5.57 6.19
CA GLU A 67 -15.45 -4.54 7.10
C GLU A 67 -15.23 -4.94 8.56
N PHE A 68 -14.58 -4.05 9.30
CA PHE A 68 -14.50 -4.12 10.75
C PHE A 68 -14.42 -2.72 11.35
N THR A 69 -15.29 -2.44 12.32
CA THR A 69 -15.26 -1.20 13.11
C THR A 69 -15.16 -1.55 14.59
N PRO A 70 -14.01 -1.29 15.25
CA PRO A 70 -13.90 -1.39 16.69
C PRO A 70 -14.95 -0.51 17.41
N PRO A 71 -15.47 -0.90 18.58
CA PRO A 71 -16.45 -0.10 19.32
C PRO A 71 -15.99 1.32 19.70
N THR A 72 -14.69 1.57 19.65
CA THR A 72 -14.05 2.83 20.06
C THR A 72 -13.93 3.85 18.92
N ILE A 73 -14.22 3.48 17.67
CA ILE A 73 -14.14 4.40 16.52
C ILE A 73 -15.40 4.32 15.67
N THR A 74 -15.66 5.37 14.89
CA THR A 74 -16.80 5.37 13.96
C THR A 74 -16.43 4.63 12.66
N PRO A 75 -17.40 3.98 11.97
CA PRO A 75 -17.13 3.26 10.72
C PRO A 75 -16.46 4.13 9.65
N ASN A 76 -16.77 5.43 9.65
CA ASN A 76 -16.20 6.37 8.70
C ASN A 76 -14.70 6.59 8.88
N LEU A 77 -14.12 6.27 10.04
CA LEU A 77 -12.70 6.53 10.36
C LEU A 77 -11.81 5.28 10.25
N THR A 78 -12.36 4.10 9.96
CA THR A 78 -11.60 2.83 9.98
C THR A 78 -10.45 2.75 8.98
N THR A 79 -10.51 3.53 7.89
CA THR A 79 -9.50 3.54 6.81
C THR A 79 -8.90 4.93 6.56
N HIS A 80 -9.18 5.90 7.43
CA HIS A 80 -8.82 7.32 7.21
C HIS A 80 -7.67 7.69 8.15
N PRO A 81 -6.40 7.64 7.70
CA PRO A 81 -5.27 8.02 8.54
C PRO A 81 -5.32 9.51 8.87
N THR A 82 -4.65 9.92 9.94
CA THR A 82 -4.61 11.34 10.33
C THR A 82 -3.79 12.16 9.35
N VAL A 83 -4.14 13.42 9.13
CA VAL A 83 -3.35 14.35 8.30
C VAL A 83 -1.93 14.48 8.84
N ALA A 84 -1.76 14.50 10.17
CA ALA A 84 -0.46 14.52 10.82
C ALA A 84 0.45 13.34 10.44
N SER A 85 -0.12 12.18 10.04
CA SER A 85 0.67 11.02 9.60
C SER A 85 1.35 11.22 8.24
N GLN A 86 0.81 12.10 7.37
CA GLN A 86 1.35 12.37 6.03
C GLN A 86 2.79 12.88 6.09
N THR A 87 3.12 13.71 7.09
CA THR A 87 4.50 14.21 7.28
C THR A 87 5.49 13.07 7.51
N LYS A 88 5.07 12.00 8.20
CA LYS A 88 5.93 10.82 8.41
C LYS A 88 6.16 10.07 7.11
N PHE A 89 5.12 9.88 6.29
CA PHE A 89 5.25 9.25 4.99
C PHE A 89 6.07 10.07 4.00
N LEU A 90 5.96 11.40 4.00
CA LEU A 90 6.82 12.27 3.19
C LEU A 90 8.32 12.03 3.46
N ASN A 91 8.68 11.67 4.69
CA ASN A 91 10.04 11.32 5.11
C ASN A 91 10.32 9.80 5.14
N PHE A 92 9.45 8.97 4.57
CA PHE A 92 9.63 7.52 4.52
C PHE A 92 10.16 7.10 3.15
N TYR A 93 11.28 6.39 3.12
CA TYR A 93 11.94 5.93 1.90
C TYR A 93 12.26 4.43 2.04
N PRO A 94 11.24 3.55 1.99
CA PRO A 94 11.37 2.14 2.40
C PRO A 94 12.35 1.33 1.55
N PHE A 95 12.63 1.79 0.33
CA PHE A 95 13.48 1.08 -0.61
C PHE A 95 14.90 1.66 -0.67
N ASN A 96 15.25 2.70 0.09
CA ASN A 96 16.65 3.15 0.16
C ASN A 96 17.54 1.99 0.58
N ASP A 97 18.64 1.78 -0.14
CA ASP A 97 19.60 0.72 0.07
C ASP A 97 19.02 -0.71 -0.03
N ILE A 98 17.87 -0.93 -0.69
CA ILE A 98 17.24 -2.25 -0.86
C ILE A 98 18.19 -3.27 -1.52
N GLU A 99 19.15 -2.81 -2.33
CA GLU A 99 20.19 -3.64 -2.93
C GLU A 99 21.10 -4.32 -1.90
N THR A 100 21.26 -3.74 -0.71
CA THR A 100 22.08 -4.28 0.39
C THR A 100 21.46 -5.53 1.04
N ILE A 101 20.23 -5.90 0.67
CA ILE A 101 19.66 -7.19 1.05
C ILE A 101 20.46 -8.34 0.44
N SER A 102 21.00 -8.14 -0.77
CA SER A 102 21.93 -9.07 -1.43
C SER A 102 23.11 -9.44 -0.51
N PRO A 103 23.60 -10.69 -0.50
CA PRO A 103 23.23 -11.80 -1.40
C PRO A 103 22.00 -12.60 -0.95
N ARG A 104 21.24 -12.14 0.05
CA ARG A 104 20.00 -12.82 0.44
C ARG A 104 18.95 -12.65 -0.68
N PRO A 105 18.19 -13.70 -1.00
CA PRO A 105 17.21 -13.65 -2.07
C PRO A 105 16.00 -12.78 -1.70
N MET A 106 15.44 -12.12 -2.70
CA MET A 106 14.18 -11.38 -2.58
C MET A 106 13.13 -11.89 -3.56
N LEU A 107 11.92 -12.12 -3.05
CA LEU A 107 10.76 -12.49 -3.84
C LEU A 107 9.70 -11.39 -3.73
N PHE A 108 9.29 -10.87 -4.88
CA PHE A 108 8.18 -9.93 -5.01
C PHE A 108 7.01 -10.66 -5.66
N ILE A 109 5.80 -10.51 -5.12
CA ILE A 109 4.57 -11.04 -5.71
C ILE A 109 3.60 -9.87 -5.89
N SER A 110 3.04 -9.73 -7.09
CA SER A 110 2.07 -8.68 -7.39
C SER A 110 1.01 -9.20 -8.35
N GLY A 111 -0.20 -8.67 -8.23
CA GLY A 111 -1.24 -8.83 -9.24
C GLY A 111 -0.92 -7.95 -10.44
N ASP A 112 -1.22 -8.42 -11.65
CA ASP A 112 -0.93 -7.67 -12.87
C ASP A 112 -1.95 -6.53 -13.11
N GLN A 113 -3.14 -6.61 -12.51
CA GLN A 113 -4.17 -5.56 -12.52
C GLN A 113 -4.09 -4.62 -11.30
N ALA A 114 -3.20 -4.90 -10.34
CA ALA A 114 -3.07 -4.08 -9.16
C ALA A 114 -2.61 -2.66 -9.53
N HIS A 115 -3.38 -1.64 -9.15
CA HIS A 115 -3.00 -0.23 -9.33
C HIS A 115 -1.65 0.08 -8.64
N SER A 116 -1.33 -0.64 -7.58
CA SER A 116 -0.09 -0.52 -6.79
C SER A 116 1.12 -1.25 -7.39
N ARG A 117 0.99 -1.89 -8.55
CA ARG A 117 2.06 -2.74 -9.12
C ARG A 117 3.36 -1.99 -9.39
N GLU A 118 3.27 -0.68 -9.66
CA GLU A 118 4.42 0.20 -9.90
C GLU A 118 5.43 0.19 -8.74
N PHE A 119 4.96 -0.03 -7.51
CA PHE A 119 5.84 -0.11 -6.34
C PHE A 119 6.62 -1.43 -6.29
N SER A 120 6.01 -2.53 -6.71
CA SER A 120 6.71 -3.82 -6.83
C SER A 120 7.73 -3.78 -7.97
N GLU A 121 7.40 -3.10 -9.08
CA GLU A 121 8.30 -2.89 -10.21
C GLU A 121 9.52 -2.03 -9.81
N ASP A 122 9.30 -0.91 -9.12
CA ASP A 122 10.38 -0.06 -8.62
C ASP A 122 11.29 -0.81 -7.64
N ALA A 123 10.70 -1.46 -6.63
CA ALA A 123 11.45 -2.25 -5.66
C ALA A 123 12.28 -3.35 -6.33
N TYR A 124 11.69 -4.10 -7.27
CA TYR A 124 12.40 -5.12 -8.03
C TYR A 124 13.53 -4.52 -8.87
N SER A 125 13.32 -3.37 -9.53
CA SER A 125 14.35 -2.74 -10.37
C SER A 125 15.59 -2.37 -9.54
N ARG A 126 15.38 -1.85 -8.32
CA ARG A 126 16.41 -1.37 -7.41
C ARG A 126 17.07 -2.47 -6.57
N ALA A 127 16.36 -3.56 -6.33
CA ALA A 127 16.86 -4.71 -5.56
C ALA A 127 18.16 -5.31 -6.13
N GLY A 128 19.00 -5.84 -5.24
CA GLY A 128 20.17 -6.63 -5.61
C GLY A 128 19.79 -8.08 -5.95
N SER A 129 20.68 -8.81 -6.61
CA SER A 129 20.48 -10.23 -6.92
C SER A 129 20.90 -11.15 -5.75
N PRO A 130 20.30 -12.34 -5.61
CA PRO A 130 19.23 -12.92 -6.42
C PRO A 130 17.85 -12.31 -6.11
N LYS A 131 17.04 -12.05 -7.14
CA LYS A 131 15.69 -11.47 -7.02
C LYS A 131 14.73 -12.06 -8.04
N GLU A 132 13.46 -12.13 -7.69
CA GLU A 132 12.38 -12.61 -8.57
C GLU A 132 11.11 -11.77 -8.37
N LEU A 133 10.43 -11.45 -9.47
CA LEU A 133 9.11 -10.81 -9.47
C LEU A 133 8.09 -11.73 -10.15
N VAL A 134 7.07 -12.13 -9.39
CA VAL A 134 5.99 -13.01 -9.84
C VAL A 134 4.72 -12.20 -10.05
N TRP A 135 4.13 -12.32 -11.23
CA TRP A 135 2.85 -11.72 -11.59
C TRP A 135 1.72 -12.73 -11.46
N ILE A 136 0.66 -12.36 -10.74
CA ILE A 136 -0.58 -13.14 -10.66
C ILE A 136 -1.59 -12.56 -11.64
N PRO A 137 -1.95 -13.30 -12.71
CA PRO A 137 -2.84 -12.78 -13.74
C PRO A 137 -4.23 -12.45 -13.19
N GLY A 138 -4.75 -11.28 -13.56
CA GLY A 138 -6.09 -10.83 -13.20
C GLY A 138 -6.25 -10.31 -11.77
N ALA A 139 -5.24 -10.47 -10.90
CA ALA A 139 -5.36 -10.08 -9.49
C ALA A 139 -5.18 -8.57 -9.29
N GLY A 140 -6.04 -7.99 -8.46
CA GLY A 140 -5.93 -6.62 -7.95
C GLY A 140 -4.96 -6.48 -6.76
N HIS A 141 -4.96 -5.30 -6.15
CA HIS A 141 -4.24 -5.02 -4.92
C HIS A 141 -4.87 -5.73 -3.71
N VAL A 142 -6.17 -5.51 -3.47
CA VAL A 142 -6.84 -6.03 -2.26
C VAL A 142 -7.13 -7.52 -2.37
N ASP A 143 -7.02 -8.10 -3.56
CA ASP A 143 -7.25 -9.53 -3.79
C ASP A 143 -6.32 -10.42 -2.97
N PHE A 144 -5.10 -9.99 -2.70
CA PHE A 144 -4.18 -10.75 -1.84
C PHE A 144 -4.52 -10.74 -0.36
N TYR A 145 -5.51 -9.95 0.09
CA TYR A 145 -5.83 -9.81 1.51
C TYR A 145 -6.65 -10.99 2.03
N ASP A 146 -7.51 -11.57 1.21
CA ASP A 146 -8.49 -12.58 1.63
C ASP A 146 -8.74 -13.71 0.61
N ARG A 147 -8.48 -13.48 -0.68
CA ARG A 147 -8.73 -14.49 -1.74
C ARG A 147 -7.59 -15.49 -1.81
N VAL A 148 -7.66 -16.50 -0.95
CA VAL A 148 -6.61 -17.52 -0.76
C VAL A 148 -6.24 -18.27 -2.05
N GLU A 149 -7.14 -18.36 -3.01
CA GLU A 149 -6.92 -18.97 -4.32
C GLU A 149 -5.99 -18.14 -5.23
N LEU A 150 -5.86 -16.84 -4.98
CA LEU A 150 -4.94 -15.94 -5.69
C LEU A 150 -3.59 -15.81 -4.98
N ILE A 151 -3.51 -16.20 -3.70
CA ILE A 151 -2.27 -16.17 -2.93
C ILE A 151 -1.40 -17.36 -3.36
N SER A 152 -0.20 -17.07 -3.86
CA SER A 152 0.76 -18.08 -4.32
C SER A 152 1.48 -18.80 -3.17
N PHE A 153 0.74 -19.49 -2.30
CA PHE A 153 1.28 -20.20 -1.14
C PHE A 153 2.33 -21.25 -1.50
N ALA A 154 2.15 -21.95 -2.62
CA ALA A 154 3.14 -22.92 -3.11
C ALA A 154 4.49 -22.24 -3.42
N LYS A 155 4.47 -21.08 -4.10
CA LYS A 155 5.67 -20.31 -4.41
C LYS A 155 6.36 -19.78 -3.15
N LEU A 156 5.59 -19.23 -2.22
CA LEU A 156 6.11 -18.76 -0.93
C LEU A 156 6.75 -19.91 -0.14
N THR A 157 6.07 -21.07 -0.08
CA THR A 157 6.57 -22.27 0.61
C THR A 157 7.88 -22.74 0.01
N GLN A 158 7.93 -22.86 -1.32
CA GLN A 158 9.15 -23.23 -2.04
C GLN A 158 10.28 -22.24 -1.77
N PHE A 159 10.01 -20.93 -1.86
CA PHE A 159 11.00 -19.88 -1.64
C PHE A 159 11.60 -19.96 -0.24
N PHE A 160 10.77 -20.06 0.80
CA PHE A 160 11.28 -20.13 2.17
C PHE A 160 11.97 -21.46 2.47
N GLN A 161 11.44 -22.59 2.00
CA GLN A 161 12.13 -23.88 2.18
C GLN A 161 13.51 -23.89 1.52
N GLN A 162 13.63 -23.36 0.30
CA GLN A 162 14.92 -23.33 -0.39
C GLN A 162 15.95 -22.41 0.29
N ASN A 163 15.50 -21.28 0.84
CA ASN A 163 16.41 -20.22 1.28
C ASN A 163 16.58 -20.12 2.81
N LEU A 164 15.82 -20.91 3.59
CA LEU A 164 15.94 -21.00 5.05
C LEU A 164 16.29 -22.41 5.56
N ALA A 165 16.33 -23.45 4.71
CA ALA A 165 16.59 -24.84 5.14
C ALA A 165 18.03 -25.15 5.59
N ALA A 166 18.87 -24.14 5.83
CA ALA A 166 20.20 -24.34 6.40
C ALA A 166 20.60 -23.18 7.33
N ASN A 167 20.48 -23.44 8.63
CA ASN A 167 21.57 -23.25 9.59
C ASN A 167 21.80 -24.59 10.30
#